data_AF-A0A1H0FUR7-F1
#
_entry.id   AF-A0A1H0FUR7-F1
#
_cell.length_a   1.000
_cell.length_b   1.000
_cell.length_c   1.000
_cell.angle_alpha   90.00
_cell.angle_beta   90.00
_cell.angle_gamma   90.00
#
_symmetry.space_group_name_H-M   'P 1'
#
loop_
_entity.id
_entity.type
_entity.pdbx_description
1 polymer ?
#
loop_
_entity_poly.entity_id
_entity_poly.type
_entity_poly.pdbx_seq_one_letter_code
_entity_poly.pdbx_strand_id
1 'polypeptide(L)'
;MKYPKVILFLLTALILTGCFGQKTLHFQEESEEWQVEYIADVKSEDSESTSLHITYVGEEKAPEHINYILDSPTGSGEGDYVLLNDGMVQQMGNFCSGCAVTKENHEIQVTIEWGEREETFDLEYVK
;
A
#
# COMPACT_ATOMS: atom_id res chain seq x y z
N MET A 1 16.51 -48.67 -26.43
CA MET A 1 15.73 -47.61 -25.74
C MET A 1 16.65 -46.88 -24.76
N LYS A 2 17.24 -45.75 -25.17
CA LYS A 2 18.35 -45.07 -24.44
C LYS A 2 18.05 -43.58 -24.22
N TYR A 3 16.92 -43.24 -23.60
CA TYR A 3 16.55 -41.84 -23.34
C TYR A 3 16.12 -41.48 -21.89
N PRO A 4 16.47 -42.22 -20.81
CA PRO A 4 15.96 -41.89 -19.49
C PRO A 4 16.53 -40.58 -18.91
N LYS A 5 17.69 -40.11 -19.40
CA LYS A 5 18.36 -38.90 -18.88
C LYS A 5 17.89 -37.59 -19.53
N VAL A 6 17.38 -37.64 -20.76
CA VAL A 6 16.91 -36.44 -21.49
C VAL A 6 15.54 -35.99 -21.00
N ILE A 7 14.69 -36.94 -20.59
CA ILE A 7 13.35 -36.67 -20.05
C ILE A 7 13.43 -35.98 -18.68
N LEU A 8 14.42 -36.34 -17.84
CA LEU A 8 14.62 -35.73 -16.53
C LEU A 8 15.03 -34.25 -16.62
N PHE A 9 15.78 -33.87 -17.65
CA PHE A 9 16.23 -32.48 -17.86
C PHE A 9 15.10 -31.56 -18.37
N LEU A 10 14.12 -32.13 -19.10
CA LEU A 10 12.96 -31.40 -19.62
C LEU A 10 11.91 -31.11 -18.52
N LEU A 11 11.80 -31.98 -17.51
CA LEU A 11 10.91 -31.79 -16.36
C LEU A 11 11.37 -30.67 -15.41
N THR A 12 12.68 -30.43 -15.29
CA THR A 12 13.22 -29.32 -14.49
C THR A 12 13.08 -27.95 -15.14
N ALA A 13 12.86 -27.88 -16.46
CA ALA A 13 12.71 -26.62 -17.18
C ALA A 13 11.28 -26.01 -17.07
N LEU A 14 10.29 -26.80 -16.64
CA LEU A 14 8.89 -26.38 -16.55
C LEU A 14 8.54 -25.65 -15.24
N ILE A 15 9.47 -25.58 -14.28
CA ILE A 15 9.24 -24.99 -12.95
C ILE A 15 9.70 -23.52 -12.87
N LEU A 16 10.08 -22.92 -14.00
CA LEU A 16 10.63 -21.55 -14.09
C LEU A 16 9.61 -20.52 -14.61
N THR A 17 8.31 -20.69 -14.34
CA THR A 17 7.33 -19.60 -14.49
C THR A 17 7.42 -18.68 -13.27
N GLY A 18 8.58 -18.06 -13.07
CA GLY A 18 8.83 -17.09 -12.00
C GLY A 18 8.37 -15.69 -12.40
N CYS A 19 7.61 -15.04 -11.52
CA CYS A 19 7.20 -13.63 -11.53
C CYS A 19 6.45 -13.16 -12.79
N PHE A 20 5.25 -13.70 -13.02
CA PHE A 20 4.26 -13.02 -13.86
C PHE A 20 3.32 -12.23 -12.95
N GLY A 21 3.20 -10.91 -13.14
CA GLY A 21 2.14 -10.10 -12.51
C GLY A 21 2.52 -9.30 -11.26
N GLN A 22 3.80 -9.06 -10.97
CA GLN A 22 4.17 -8.08 -9.95
C GLN A 22 3.82 -6.67 -10.41
N LYS A 23 3.14 -5.91 -9.55
CA LYS A 23 2.84 -4.50 -9.80
C LYS A 23 2.81 -3.72 -8.49
N THR A 24 3.26 -2.47 -8.55
CA THR A 24 3.07 -1.51 -7.48
C THR A 24 1.94 -0.58 -7.90
N LEU A 25 0.93 -0.46 -7.05
CA LEU A 25 -0.18 0.47 -7.23
C LEU A 25 0.03 1.66 -6.30
N HIS A 26 -0.19 2.86 -6.83
CA HIS A 26 -0.15 4.10 -6.09
C HIS A 26 -1.55 4.69 -6.06
N PHE A 27 -2.02 5.05 -4.88
CA PHE A 27 -3.24 5.81 -4.68
C PHE A 27 -2.87 7.07 -3.94
N GLN A 28 -3.33 8.23 -4.42
CA GLN A 28 -2.95 9.49 -3.82
C GLN A 28 -4.12 10.47 -3.82
N GLU A 29 -4.05 11.41 -2.89
CA GLU A 29 -4.87 12.63 -2.90
C GLU A 29 -4.14 13.74 -2.15
N GLU A 30 -4.47 15.00 -2.46
CA GLU A 30 -3.84 16.18 -1.84
C GLU A 30 -4.88 17.26 -1.52
N SER A 31 -4.79 17.85 -0.33
CA SER A 31 -5.53 19.02 0.09
C SER A 31 -4.60 20.22 0.31
N GLU A 32 -5.13 21.32 0.85
CA GLU A 32 -4.31 22.48 1.22
C GLU A 32 -3.26 22.16 2.30
N GLU A 33 -3.51 21.14 3.13
CA GLU A 33 -2.69 20.87 4.32
C GLU A 33 -2.03 19.49 4.31
N TRP A 34 -2.56 18.54 3.54
CA TRP A 34 -2.09 17.16 3.55
C TRP A 34 -1.93 16.59 2.16
N GLN A 35 -0.89 15.79 1.99
CA GLN A 35 -0.73 14.87 0.89
C GLN A 35 -0.74 13.44 1.46
N VAL A 36 -1.56 12.58 0.88
CA VAL A 36 -1.69 11.18 1.31
C VAL A 36 -1.36 10.26 0.15
N GLU A 37 -0.51 9.26 0.41
CA GLU A 37 -0.17 8.22 -0.54
C GLU A 37 -0.34 6.84 0.11
N TYR A 38 -1.11 5.97 -0.53
CA TYR A 38 -1.19 4.55 -0.22
C TYR A 38 -0.53 3.74 -1.33
N ILE A 39 0.42 2.89 -0.96
CA ILE A 39 1.18 2.06 -1.90
C ILE A 39 0.83 0.60 -1.64
N ALA A 40 0.51 -0.15 -2.69
CA ALA A 40 0.33 -1.60 -2.64
C ALA A 40 1.28 -2.30 -3.61
N ASP A 41 2.26 -3.01 -3.06
CA ASP A 41 3.16 -3.91 -3.78
C ASP A 41 2.53 -5.30 -3.92
N VAL A 42 1.82 -5.52 -5.02
CA VAL A 42 1.20 -6.80 -5.36
C VAL A 42 2.27 -7.74 -5.93
N LYS A 43 2.60 -8.79 -5.18
CA LYS A 43 3.68 -9.75 -5.49
C LYS A 43 3.18 -10.96 -6.29
N SER A 44 1.93 -11.35 -6.08
CA SER A 44 1.19 -12.39 -6.80
C SER A 44 -0.31 -12.11 -6.77
N GLU A 45 -1.12 -13.00 -7.35
CA GLU A 45 -2.60 -12.90 -7.32
C GLU A 45 -3.22 -12.89 -5.91
N ASP A 46 -2.45 -13.35 -4.92
CA ASP A 46 -2.90 -13.55 -3.54
C ASP A 46 -1.87 -13.08 -2.49
N SER A 47 -0.86 -12.29 -2.90
CA SER A 47 0.15 -11.76 -1.98
C SER A 47 0.47 -10.31 -2.25
N GLU A 48 0.47 -9.50 -1.19
CA GLU A 48 0.85 -8.10 -1.24
C GLU A 48 1.56 -7.61 0.03
N SER A 49 2.24 -6.47 -0.10
CA SER A 49 2.61 -5.59 1.02
C SER A 49 2.10 -4.19 0.77
N THR A 50 1.67 -3.49 1.82
CA THR A 50 1.12 -2.14 1.69
C THR A 50 1.83 -1.15 2.61
N SER A 51 1.77 0.13 2.27
CA SER A 51 2.27 1.22 3.11
C SER A 51 1.42 2.48 2.95
N LEU A 52 1.33 3.26 4.02
CA LEU A 52 0.63 4.54 4.06
C LEU A 52 1.64 5.65 4.40
N HIS A 53 1.68 6.68 3.56
CA HIS A 53 2.44 7.89 3.74
C HIS A 53 1.49 9.08 3.89
N ILE A 54 1.64 9.82 4.98
CA ILE A 54 0.89 11.05 5.24
C ILE A 54 1.92 12.17 5.41
N THR A 55 1.81 13.21 4.59
CA THR A 55 2.74 14.34 4.59
C THR A 55 1.98 15.64 4.79
N TYR A 56 2.38 16.43 5.77
CA TYR A 56 1.86 17.78 5.94
C TYR A 56 2.49 18.72 4.91
N VAL A 57 1.67 19.36 4.08
CA VAL A 57 2.09 20.28 3.00
C VAL A 57 1.59 21.71 3.21
N GLY A 58 0.82 21.96 4.27
CA GLY A 58 0.29 23.29 4.59
C GLY A 58 1.36 24.34 4.87
N GLU A 59 1.01 25.62 4.65
CA GLU A 59 1.93 26.75 4.88
C GLU A 59 2.24 27.00 6.36
N GLU A 60 1.32 26.60 7.26
CA GLU A 60 1.49 26.74 8.70
C GLU A 60 2.47 25.72 9.27
N LYS A 61 2.79 25.84 10.56
CA LYS A 61 3.62 24.84 11.24
C LYS A 61 2.86 23.52 11.31
N ALA A 62 3.47 22.44 10.81
CA ALA A 62 2.93 21.09 10.92
C ALA A 62 2.55 20.73 12.38
N PRO A 63 1.44 20.01 12.59
CA PRO A 63 1.11 19.48 13.91
C PRO A 63 2.18 18.50 14.37
N GLU A 64 2.39 18.43 15.68
CA GLU A 64 3.36 17.49 16.25
C GLU A 64 2.83 16.05 16.18
N HIS A 65 1.54 15.86 16.44
CA HIS A 65 0.88 14.56 16.44
C HIS A 65 -0.41 14.59 15.63
N ILE A 66 -0.77 13.45 15.05
CA ILE A 66 -2.05 13.21 14.38
C ILE A 66 -2.65 11.87 14.82
N ASN A 67 -3.95 11.73 14.64
CA ASN A 67 -4.57 10.41 14.52
C ASN A 67 -4.87 10.16 13.04
N TYR A 68 -4.92 8.89 12.64
CA TYR A 68 -5.40 8.52 11.32
C TYR A 68 -6.20 7.22 11.34
N ILE A 69 -7.10 7.09 10.38
CA ILE A 69 -7.84 5.87 10.07
C ILE A 69 -7.67 5.59 8.58
N LEU A 70 -7.29 4.37 8.24
CA LEU A 70 -7.21 3.84 6.88
C LEU A 70 -8.31 2.79 6.72
N ASP A 71 -9.18 2.97 5.73
CA ASP A 71 -10.13 1.97 5.29
C ASP A 71 -9.83 1.52 3.85
N SER A 72 -9.60 0.23 3.67
CA SER A 72 -9.30 -0.38 2.37
C SER A 72 -9.89 -1.79 2.30
N PRO A 73 -10.36 -2.24 1.12
CA PRO A 73 -10.91 -3.58 0.93
C PRO A 73 -9.95 -4.73 1.28
N THR A 74 -8.64 -4.48 1.34
CA THR A 74 -7.63 -5.52 1.65
C THR A 74 -7.01 -5.39 3.04
N GLY A 75 -7.39 -4.36 3.79
CA GLY A 75 -6.97 -4.17 5.17
C GLY A 75 -7.20 -2.75 5.64
N SER A 76 -7.74 -2.62 6.85
CA SER A 76 -7.88 -1.33 7.54
C SER A 76 -6.76 -1.16 8.56
N GLY A 77 -6.47 0.08 8.94
CA GLY A 77 -5.48 0.42 9.95
C GLY A 77 -5.83 1.70 10.67
N GLU A 78 -5.29 1.91 11.87
CA GLU A 78 -5.47 3.14 12.63
C GLU A 78 -4.18 3.49 13.37
N GLY A 79 -3.96 4.77 13.60
CA GLY A 79 -2.90 5.27 14.45
C GLY A 79 -3.45 6.35 15.37
N ASP A 80 -3.15 6.23 16.66
CA ASP A 80 -3.52 7.20 17.70
C ASP A 80 -2.27 7.92 18.18
N TYR A 81 -2.34 9.25 18.27
CA TYR A 81 -1.29 10.15 18.75
C TYR A 81 0.08 9.90 18.10
N VAL A 82 0.08 9.79 16.77
CA VAL A 82 1.26 9.47 15.96
C VAL A 82 2.12 10.71 15.77
N LEU A 83 3.37 10.66 16.21
CA LEU A 83 4.34 11.73 16.04
C LEU A 83 4.75 11.90 14.57
N LEU A 84 4.70 13.13 14.07
CA LEU A 84 5.23 13.50 12.76
C LEU A 84 6.75 13.64 12.84
N ASN A 85 7.45 12.95 11.95
CA ASN A 85 8.89 13.14 11.75
C ASN A 85 9.11 14.02 10.53
N ASP A 86 9.61 15.24 10.73
CA ASP A 86 9.76 16.25 9.68
C ASP A 86 8.47 16.48 8.85
N GLY A 87 7.32 16.49 9.53
CA GLY A 87 6.01 16.67 8.90
C GLY A 87 5.41 15.41 8.27
N MET A 88 6.04 14.24 8.46
CA MET A 88 5.65 13.00 7.79
C MET A 88 5.32 11.88 8.77
N VAL A 89 4.39 11.03 8.35
CA VAL A 89 4.11 9.71 8.93
C VAL A 89 4.29 8.67 7.84
N GLN A 90 5.09 7.65 8.12
CA GLN A 90 5.23 6.47 7.25
C GLN A 90 4.89 5.24 8.06
N GLN A 91 3.85 4.54 7.62
CA GLN A 91 3.35 3.34 8.30
C GLN A 91 3.44 2.17 7.32
N MET A 92 4.14 1.12 7.75
CA MET A 92 4.01 -0.16 7.06
C MET A 92 2.60 -0.67 7.32
N GLY A 93 1.87 -0.90 6.24
CA GLY A 93 0.56 -1.51 6.27
C GLY A 93 0.67 -3.02 6.38
N ASN A 94 -0.28 -3.71 5.75
CA ASN A 94 -0.39 -5.16 5.85
C ASN A 94 0.63 -5.85 4.95
N PHE A 95 1.09 -7.02 5.39
CA PHE A 95 1.76 -7.99 4.53
C PHE A 95 0.98 -9.30 4.59
N CYS A 96 0.58 -9.83 3.44
CA CYS A 96 -0.18 -11.07 3.39
C CYS A 96 0.18 -11.95 2.18
N SER A 97 -0.13 -13.24 2.34
CA SER A 97 -0.03 -14.29 1.33
C SER A 97 -1.22 -15.24 1.50
N GLY A 98 -1.89 -15.61 0.41
CA GLY A 98 -3.18 -16.30 0.42
C GLY A 98 -4.38 -15.37 0.72
N CYS A 99 -4.25 -14.07 0.44
CA CYS A 99 -5.24 -13.03 0.72
C CYS A 99 -5.79 -12.39 -0.56
N ALA A 100 -6.87 -11.62 -0.44
CA ALA A 100 -7.24 -10.70 -1.52
C ALA A 100 -6.19 -9.57 -1.61
N VAL A 101 -5.86 -9.16 -2.85
CA VAL A 101 -4.90 -8.08 -3.12
C VAL A 101 -5.59 -6.84 -3.69
N THR A 102 -4.92 -5.71 -3.54
CA THR A 102 -5.39 -4.37 -3.92
C THR A 102 -5.54 -4.28 -5.43
N LYS A 103 -6.57 -3.56 -5.89
CA LYS A 103 -6.87 -3.36 -7.31
C LYS A 103 -7.07 -1.88 -7.58
N GLU A 104 -6.79 -1.48 -8.82
CA GLU A 104 -6.86 -0.10 -9.32
C GLU A 104 -8.22 0.57 -9.13
N ASN A 105 -9.29 -0.22 -9.04
CA ASN A 105 -10.66 0.26 -8.85
C ASN A 105 -11.15 0.13 -7.39
N HIS A 106 -10.28 -0.19 -6.44
CA HIS A 106 -10.64 -0.19 -5.03
C HIS A 106 -10.74 1.25 -4.55
N GLU A 107 -11.80 1.53 -3.81
CA GLU A 107 -11.97 2.76 -3.05
C GLU A 107 -11.15 2.61 -1.75
N ILE A 108 -10.21 3.54 -1.52
CA ILE A 108 -9.35 3.55 -0.34
C ILE A 108 -9.55 4.91 0.32
N GLN A 109 -9.93 4.91 1.58
CA GLN A 109 -10.21 6.12 2.33
C GLN A 109 -9.22 6.30 3.47
N VAL A 110 -8.73 7.51 3.67
CA VAL A 110 -7.90 7.88 4.82
C VAL A 110 -8.54 9.07 5.51
N THR A 111 -8.72 9.00 6.82
CA THR A 111 -9.11 10.14 7.66
C THR A 111 -7.94 10.53 8.53
N ILE A 112 -7.66 11.83 8.61
CA ILE A 112 -6.61 12.41 9.45
C ILE A 112 -7.28 13.36 10.43
N GLU A 113 -6.95 13.23 11.71
CA GLU A 113 -7.42 14.14 12.78
C GLU A 113 -6.23 14.79 13.45
N TRP A 114 -6.30 16.10 13.70
CA TRP A 114 -5.25 16.82 14.40
C TRP A 114 -5.79 18.10 15.05
N GLY A 115 -5.50 18.25 16.35
CA GLY A 115 -6.14 19.31 17.14
C GLY A 115 -7.67 19.14 17.14
N GLU A 116 -8.40 20.15 16.66
CA GLU A 116 -9.87 20.11 16.48
C GLU A 116 -10.29 19.97 15.01
N ARG A 117 -9.33 19.65 14.11
CA ARG A 117 -9.55 19.54 12.67
C ARG A 117 -9.53 18.08 12.22
N GLU A 118 -10.26 17.81 11.15
CA GLU A 118 -10.41 16.49 10.54
C GLU A 118 -10.52 16.66 9.03
N GLU A 119 -9.85 15.80 8.27
CA GLU A 119 -9.97 15.68 6.82
C GLU A 119 -10.06 14.22 6.41
N THR A 120 -10.95 13.93 5.47
CA THR A 120 -11.13 12.59 4.89
C THR A 120 -10.81 12.64 3.40
N PHE A 121 -10.00 11.70 2.95
CA PHE A 121 -9.47 11.58 1.59
C PHE A 121 -9.97 10.28 0.98
N ASP A 122 -10.68 10.38 -0.15
CA ASP A 122 -10.95 9.24 -1.03
C ASP A 122 -9.81 9.19 -2.06
N LEU A 123 -8.89 8.23 -1.91
CA LEU A 123 -7.65 8.20 -2.71
C LEU A 123 -7.92 7.71 -4.14
N GLU A 124 -7.32 8.39 -5.12
CA GLU A 124 -7.44 8.02 -6.52
C GLU A 124 -6.23 7.21 -7.01
N TYR A 125 -6.48 6.17 -7.81
CA TYR A 125 -5.42 5.39 -8.44
C TYR A 125 -4.64 6.22 -9.46
N VAL A 126 -3.31 6.22 -9.32
CA VAL A 126 -2.36 6.89 -10.19
C VAL A 126 -1.67 5.87 -11.07
N LYS A 127 -1.71 6.11 -12.38
CA LYS A 127 -1.17 5.22 -13.40
C LYS A 127 0.27 5.55 -13.79
#